data_AF-A0A6G7CH73-F1
#
_entry.id   AF-A0A6G7CH73-F1
#
_cell.length_a   1.000
_cell.length_b   1.000
_cell.length_c   1.000
_cell.angle_alpha   90.00
_cell.angle_beta   90.00
_cell.angle_gamma   90.00
#
_symmetry.space_group_name_H-M   'P 1'
#
loop_
_entity.id
_entity.type
_entity.pdbx_description
1 polymer ?
#
loop_
_entity_poly.entity_id
_entity_poly.type
_entity_poly.pdbx_seq_one_letter_code
_entity_poly.pdbx_strand_id
1 'polypeptide(L)' 'MSSVSNQSSRKEKFTPNLENYKTSLSYEGLSLKTKDKPRSISELKRKYAR' A
#
# COMPACT_ATOMS: atom_id res chain seq x y z
N MET A 1 -28.78 16.30 -30.89
CA MET A 1 -29.00 16.24 -29.43
C MET A 1 -28.15 15.11 -28.87
N SER A 2 -26.89 15.40 -28.56
CA SER A 2 -25.92 14.44 -28.02
C SER A 2 -26.10 14.36 -26.50
N SER A 3 -26.60 13.22 -26.03
CA SER A 3 -26.75 12.92 -24.61
C SER A 3 -25.38 12.73 -23.97
N VAL A 4 -24.98 13.71 -23.15
CA VAL A 4 -23.78 13.61 -22.31
C VAL A 4 -24.05 12.54 -21.26
N SER A 5 -23.43 11.37 -21.42
CA SER A 5 -23.47 10.32 -20.41
C SER A 5 -22.80 10.85 -19.14
N ASN A 6 -23.59 11.04 -18.09
CA ASN A 6 -23.12 11.35 -16.74
C ASN A 6 -22.33 10.13 -16.22
N GLN A 7 -21.06 10.02 -16.60
CA GLN A 7 -20.13 9.09 -15.97
C GLN A 7 -19.93 9.59 -14.54
N SER A 8 -20.59 8.90 -13.60
CA SER A 8 -20.32 9.03 -12.17
C SER A 8 -18.81 9.03 -11.97
N SER A 9 -18.28 10.19 -11.61
CA SER A 9 -16.87 10.40 -11.32
C SER A 9 -16.51 9.70 -10.01
N ARG A 10 -16.43 8.36 -10.05
CA ARG A 10 -15.75 7.60 -9.02
C ARG A 10 -14.31 8.12 -9.01
N LYS A 11 -14.01 8.99 -8.03
CA LYS A 11 -12.66 9.47 -7.77
C LYS A 11 -11.75 8.24 -7.75
N GLU A 12 -10.88 8.13 -8.75
CA GLU A 12 -9.91 7.06 -8.80
C GLU A 12 -9.08 7.15 -7.52
N LYS A 13 -9.13 6.08 -6.72
CA LYS A 13 -8.34 6.01 -5.49
C LYS A 13 -6.94 5.56 -5.89
N PHE A 14 -5.94 6.33 -5.50
CA PHE A 14 -4.56 5.89 -5.63
C PHE A 14 -4.37 4.57 -4.90
N THR A 15 -3.94 3.55 -5.64
CA THR A 15 -3.58 2.25 -5.07
C THR A 15 -2.06 2.11 -5.21
N PRO A 16 -1.31 2.04 -4.11
CA PRO A 16 0.14 1.86 -4.16
C PRO A 16 0.49 0.54 -4.86
N ASN A 17 1.46 0.58 -5.77
CA ASN A 17 2.03 -0.63 -6.36
C ASN A 17 3.05 -1.23 -5.37
N LEU A 18 2.76 -2.42 -4.84
CA LEU A 18 3.64 -3.12 -3.91
C LEU A 18 5.00 -3.50 -4.53
N GLU A 19 5.06 -3.71 -5.84
CA GLU A 19 6.34 -4.03 -6.51
C GLU A 19 7.26 -2.81 -6.56
N ASN A 20 6.69 -1.60 -6.70
CA ASN A 20 7.47 -0.36 -6.60
C ASN A 20 8.06 -0.24 -5.19
N TYR A 21 7.28 -0.54 -4.16
CA TYR A 21 7.76 -0.51 -2.78
C TYR A 21 8.91 -1.49 -2.53
N LYS A 22 8.81 -2.74 -3.02
CA LYS A 22 9.90 -3.73 -2.93
C LYS A 22 11.16 -3.29 -3.68
N THR A 23 10.98 -2.71 -4.86
CA THR A 23 12.08 -2.20 -5.69
C THR A 23 12.80 -1.06 -4.97
N SER A 24 12.05 -0.09 -4.42
CA SER A 24 12.60 1.00 -3.64
C SER A 24 13.40 0.49 -2.43
N LEU A 25 12.87 -0.48 -1.67
CA LEU A 25 13.60 -1.10 -0.56
C LEU A 25 14.94 -1.71 -1.00
N SER A 26 14.95 -2.38 -2.16
CA SER A 26 16.14 -3.06 -2.67
C SER A 26 17.27 -2.07 -3.00
N TYR A 27 16.95 -0.89 -3.52
CA TYR A 27 17.94 0.17 -3.75
C TYR A 27 18.57 0.71 -2.46
N GLU A 28 17.82 0.68 -1.36
CA GLU A 28 18.29 1.06 -0.02
C GLU A 28 19.01 -0.10 0.70
N GLY A 29 19.18 -1.25 0.05
CA GLY A 29 19.76 -2.45 0.66
C GLY A 29 18.86 -3.13 1.69
N LEU A 30 17.56 -2.83 1.65
CA LEU A 30 16.55 -3.37 2.56
C LEU A 30 15.71 -4.46 1.88
N SER A 31 15.23 -5.41 2.67
CA SER A 31 14.32 -6.46 2.21
C SER A 31 13.15 -6.63 3.17
N LEU A 32 11.97 -6.96 2.63
CA LEU A 32 10.82 -7.32 3.45
C LEU A 32 11.08 -8.62 4.21
N LYS A 33 10.83 -8.60 5.53
CA LYS A 33 10.92 -9.80 6.36
C LYS A 33 9.76 -10.74 6.02
N THR A 34 10.06 -11.95 5.58
CA THR A 34 9.09 -13.04 5.45
C THR A 34 8.79 -13.57 6.85
N LYS A 35 7.79 -12.99 7.52
CA LYS A 35 7.32 -13.54 8.80
C LYS A 35 6.30 -14.62 8.53
N ASP A 36 6.43 -15.76 9.21
CA ASP A 36 5.48 -16.87 9.14
C ASP A 36 4.08 -16.50 9.67
N LYS A 37 3.98 -15.41 10.45
CA LYS A 37 2.71 -14.89 10.98
C LYS A 37 2.50 -13.42 10.59
N PRO A 38 1.35 -13.09 9.96
CA PRO A 38 0.97 -11.69 9.77
C PRO A 38 0.78 -11.05 11.15
N ARG A 39 1.28 -9.81 11.30
CA ARG A 39 1.08 -9.00 12.50
C ARG A 39 0.34 -7.73 12.12
N SER A 40 -0.59 -7.33 12.96
CA SER A 40 -1.30 -6.07 12.76
C SER A 40 -0.41 -4.87 13.10
N ILE A 41 -0.75 -3.71 12.54
CA ILE A 41 -0.04 -2.45 12.82
C ILE A 41 -0.13 -2.10 14.32
N SER A 42 -1.26 -2.39 14.98
CA SER A 42 -1.45 -2.13 16.41
C SER A 42 -0.53 -2.98 17.28
N GLU A 43 -0.35 -4.27 16.95
CA GLU A 43 0.61 -5.15 17.63
C GLU A 43 2.05 -4.66 17.47
N LEU A 44 2.43 -4.24 16.25
CA LEU A 44 3.76 -3.70 15.99
C LEU A 44 4.01 -2.42 16.80
N LYS A 45 3.06 -1.48 16.78
CA LYS A 45 3.15 -0.25 17.58
C LYS A 45 3.31 -0.55 19.06
N ARG A 46 2.48 -1.42 19.63
CA ARG A 46 2.57 -1.82 21.05
C ARG A 46 3.94 -2.43 21.39
N LYS A 47 4.49 -3.28 20.51
CA LYS A 47 5.78 -3.95 20.75
C LYS A 47 6.95 -2.97 20.78
N TYR A 48 6.92 -1.92 19.95
CA TYR A 48 8.05 -1.02 19.74
C TYR A 48 7.86 0.39 20.33
N ALA A 49 6.76 0.67 21.04
CA ALA A 49 6.50 1.96 21.69
C ALA A 49 7.39 2.26 22.91
N ARG A 50 8.59 1.67 22.97
CA ARG A 50 9.58 1.94 24.01
C ARG A 50 10.21 3.31 23.82
#